data_AF-A0A345VJJ2-F1
#
_entry.id   AF-A0A345VJJ2-F1
#
_cell.length_a   1.000
_cell.length_b   1.000
_cell.length_c   1.000
_cell.angle_alpha   90.00
_cell.angle_beta   90.00
_cell.angle_gamma   90.00
#
_symmetry.space_group_name_H-M   'P 1'
#
loop_
_entity.id
_entity.type
_entity.pdbx_description
1 polymer ?
#
loop_
_entity_poly.entity_id
_entity_poly.type
_entity_poly.pdbx_seq_one_letter_code
_entity_poly.pdbx_strand_id
1 'polypeptide(L)'
;MGSVILSSTATAAEFAQGIMNGANAIEASVDVTKDEDTTLSGNETASGAIDTELTTSLQICGQIKTFISNVQSVAKGFEAVDATMAEKMGVGTVAEAISSATVTPQTPIPATSTTTFDPFTPSY
;
A
#
# COMPACT_ATOMS: atom_id res chain seq x y z
N MET A 1 -0.48 -13.98 12.60
CA MET A 1 -0.97 -13.86 11.21
C MET A 1 -0.33 -12.63 10.56
N GLY A 2 0.96 -12.67 10.16
CA GLY A 2 1.66 -11.49 9.60
C GLY A 2 2.50 -11.75 8.35
N SER A 3 2.53 -12.98 7.83
CA SER A 3 3.53 -13.37 6.81
C SER A 3 3.08 -13.15 5.36
N VAL A 4 1.80 -12.89 5.11
CA VAL A 4 1.26 -12.90 3.74
C VAL A 4 1.53 -11.57 3.02
N ILE A 5 1.54 -10.45 3.74
CA ILE A 5 1.79 -9.12 3.17
C ILE A 5 3.26 -8.97 2.78
N LEU A 6 4.19 -9.24 3.70
CA LEU A 6 5.63 -9.01 3.48
C LEU A 6 6.23 -9.79 2.31
N SER A 7 5.86 -11.08 2.15
CA SER A 7 6.35 -11.91 1.03
C SER A 7 5.80 -11.43 -0.31
N SER A 8 4.59 -10.90 -0.33
CA SER A 8 3.95 -10.35 -1.52
C SER A 8 4.55 -8.99 -1.90
N THR A 9 4.88 -8.14 -0.92
CA THR A 9 5.49 -6.82 -1.16
C THR A 9 6.88 -6.93 -1.76
N ALA A 10 7.72 -7.85 -1.27
CA ALA A 10 9.07 -8.06 -1.82
C ALA A 10 9.02 -8.51 -3.29
N THR A 11 8.13 -9.46 -3.60
CA THR A 11 7.91 -9.96 -4.96
C THR A 11 7.36 -8.85 -5.87
N ALA A 12 6.40 -8.05 -5.39
CA ALA A 12 5.85 -6.92 -6.13
C ALA A 12 6.90 -5.81 -6.39
N ALA A 13 7.80 -5.56 -5.43
CA ALA A 13 8.89 -4.60 -5.59
C ALA A 13 9.90 -5.07 -6.65
N GLU A 14 10.22 -6.35 -6.69
CA GLU A 14 11.09 -6.94 -7.72
C GLU A 14 10.47 -6.80 -9.12
N PHE A 15 9.19 -7.15 -9.28
CA PHE A 15 8.48 -6.94 -10.54
C PHE A 15 8.41 -5.46 -10.93
N ALA A 16 8.09 -4.57 -9.99
CA ALA A 16 8.07 -3.13 -10.22
C ALA A 16 9.44 -2.61 -10.70
N GLN A 17 10.53 -3.07 -10.08
CA GLN A 17 11.88 -2.71 -10.49
C GLN A 17 12.23 -3.24 -11.88
N GLY A 18 11.83 -4.47 -12.19
CA GLY A 18 11.99 -5.05 -13.53
C GLY A 18 11.27 -4.23 -14.60
N ILE A 19 10.04 -3.80 -14.34
CA ILE A 19 9.27 -2.97 -15.26
C ILE A 19 9.90 -1.57 -15.40
N MET A 20 10.35 -0.94 -14.31
CA MET A 20 11.08 0.34 -14.38
C MET A 20 12.35 0.22 -15.23
N ASN A 21 13.11 -0.86 -15.05
CA ASN A 21 14.33 -1.10 -15.81
C ASN A 21 14.01 -1.28 -17.30
N GLY A 22 12.93 -1.99 -17.63
CA GLY A 22 12.44 -2.11 -19.01
C GLY A 22 12.06 -0.76 -19.62
N ALA A 23 11.31 0.06 -18.90
CA ALA A 23 10.95 1.41 -19.36
C ALA A 23 12.19 2.30 -19.57
N ASN A 24 13.17 2.23 -18.66
CA ASN A 24 14.44 2.96 -18.82
C ASN A 24 15.28 2.45 -20.01
N ALA A 25 15.28 1.14 -20.26
CA ALA A 25 16.00 0.57 -21.40
C ALA A 25 15.38 1.02 -22.73
N ILE A 26 14.05 1.08 -22.81
CA ILE A 26 13.33 1.59 -23.98
C ILE A 26 13.67 3.08 -24.20
N GLU A 27 13.62 3.90 -23.14
CA GLU A 27 14.04 5.30 -23.18
C GLU A 27 15.52 5.50 -23.60
N ALA A 28 16.40 4.56 -23.27
CA ALA A 28 17.81 4.63 -23.64
C ALA A 28 18.07 4.16 -25.08
N SER A 29 17.19 3.34 -25.65
CA SER A 29 17.33 2.79 -27.02
C SER A 29 16.93 3.75 -28.15
N VAL A 30 16.86 5.04 -27.86
CA VAL A 30 16.27 6.10 -28.71
C VAL A 30 17.19 6.55 -29.86
N ASP A 31 18.41 6.02 -29.95
CA ASP A 31 19.33 6.38 -31.03
C ASP A 31 18.94 5.69 -32.34
N VAL A 32 17.95 6.25 -33.04
CA VAL A 32 17.48 5.76 -34.34
C VAL A 32 18.17 6.53 -35.45
N THR A 33 18.93 5.82 -36.28
CA THR A 33 19.55 6.39 -37.48
C THR A 33 18.52 6.51 -38.60
N LYS A 34 18.34 7.72 -39.14
CA LYS A 34 17.50 8.00 -40.30
C LYS A 34 18.33 8.00 -41.58
N ASP A 35 17.68 7.69 -42.70
CA ASP A 35 18.25 7.94 -44.02
C ASP A 35 17.99 9.41 -44.40
N GLU A 36 19.05 10.20 -44.46
CA GLU A 36 19.00 11.63 -44.77
C GLU A 36 19.29 11.92 -46.26
N ASP A 37 19.73 10.92 -47.03
CA ASP A 37 20.21 11.09 -48.41
C ASP A 37 19.10 10.81 -49.44
N THR A 38 18.15 9.94 -49.11
CA THR A 38 17.07 9.56 -50.04
C THR A 38 15.92 10.58 -50.06
N THR A 39 15.64 11.17 -51.23
CA THR A 39 14.56 12.16 -51.44
C THR A 39 13.23 11.55 -51.91
N LEU A 40 13.09 10.22 -51.85
CA LEU A 40 11.86 9.55 -52.22
C LEU A 40 10.78 9.83 -51.16
N SER A 41 9.53 10.11 -51.56
CA SER A 41 8.42 10.41 -50.63
C SER A 41 8.20 9.32 -49.55
N GLY A 42 8.54 8.07 -49.85
CA GLY A 42 8.52 6.98 -48.86
C GLY A 42 9.52 7.17 -47.71
N ASN A 43 10.66 7.83 -47.95
CA ASN A 43 11.67 8.11 -46.93
C ASN A 43 11.22 9.20 -45.95
N GLU A 44 10.58 10.27 -46.43
CA GLU A 44 9.97 11.29 -45.57
C GLU A 44 8.87 10.67 -44.70
N THR A 45 8.05 9.79 -45.29
CA THR A 45 7.00 9.07 -44.57
C THR A 45 7.59 8.17 -43.47
N ALA A 46 8.65 7.42 -43.79
CA ALA A 46 9.34 6.57 -42.83
C ALA A 46 9.97 7.39 -41.70
N SER A 47 10.61 8.51 -42.00
CA SER A 47 11.18 9.43 -41.01
C SER A 47 10.13 9.98 -40.04
N GLY A 48 8.97 10.40 -40.55
CA GLY A 48 7.86 10.85 -39.72
C GLY A 48 7.26 9.74 -38.86
N ALA A 49 7.20 8.51 -39.39
CA ALA A 49 6.78 7.34 -38.62
C ALA A 49 7.74 7.03 -37.47
N ILE A 50 9.06 7.08 -37.72
CA ILE A 50 10.10 6.91 -36.69
C ILE A 50 9.93 7.94 -35.57
N ASP A 51 9.72 9.22 -35.89
CA ASP A 51 9.51 10.27 -34.88
C ASP A 51 8.24 10.04 -34.05
N THR A 52 7.19 9.54 -34.70
CA THR A 52 5.92 9.21 -34.05
C THR A 52 6.07 8.02 -33.12
N GLU A 53 6.72 6.95 -33.57
CA GLU A 53 7.01 5.77 -32.75
C GLU A 53 7.88 6.13 -31.55
N LEU A 54 8.91 6.95 -31.76
CA LEU A 54 9.76 7.43 -30.69
C LEU A 54 8.96 8.21 -29.64
N THR A 55 8.17 9.20 -30.07
CA THR A 55 7.34 10.01 -29.18
C THR A 55 6.37 9.14 -28.39
N THR A 56 5.72 8.19 -29.06
CA THR A 56 4.74 7.28 -28.45
C THR A 56 5.42 6.37 -27.43
N SER A 57 6.59 5.84 -27.76
CA SER A 57 7.39 4.98 -26.88
C SER A 57 7.78 5.70 -25.58
N LEU A 58 8.24 6.94 -25.69
CA LEU A 58 8.59 7.78 -24.53
C LEU A 58 7.35 8.08 -23.66
N GLN A 59 6.21 8.36 -24.28
CA GLN A 59 4.95 8.57 -23.55
C GLN A 59 4.54 7.31 -22.78
N ILE A 60 4.63 6.13 -23.39
CA ILE A 60 4.33 4.85 -22.73
C ILE A 60 5.28 4.63 -21.55
N CYS A 61 6.59 4.88 -21.73
CA CYS A 61 7.57 4.75 -20.65
C CYS A 61 7.25 5.68 -19.47
N GLY A 62 6.90 6.93 -19.74
CA GLY A 62 6.47 7.89 -18.71
C GLY A 62 5.22 7.43 -17.96
N GLN A 63 4.22 6.88 -18.66
CA GLN A 63 3.01 6.35 -18.04
C GLN A 63 3.31 5.13 -17.16
N ILE A 64 4.16 4.21 -17.62
CA ILE A 64 4.60 3.04 -16.85
C ILE A 64 5.29 3.48 -15.56
N LYS A 65 6.23 4.43 -15.63
CA LYS A 65 6.92 4.96 -14.44
C LYS A 65 5.95 5.60 -13.45
N THR A 66 4.97 6.35 -13.95
CA THR A 66 3.92 6.97 -13.14
C THR A 66 3.07 5.92 -12.45
N PHE A 67 2.63 4.89 -13.19
CA PHE A 67 1.86 3.78 -12.63
C PHE A 67 2.60 3.09 -11.49
N ILE A 68 3.88 2.77 -11.68
CA ILE A 68 4.68 2.08 -10.65
C ILE A 68 4.86 2.98 -9.42
N SER A 69 5.11 4.28 -9.62
CA SER A 69 5.22 5.25 -8.53
C SER A 69 3.92 5.32 -7.71
N ASN A 70 2.77 5.31 -8.38
CA ASN A 70 1.46 5.29 -7.72
C ASN A 70 1.26 4.01 -6.90
N VAL A 71 1.59 2.85 -7.46
CA VAL A 71 1.49 1.55 -6.75
C VAL A 71 2.37 1.55 -5.49
N GLN A 72 3.61 2.04 -5.59
CA GLN A 72 4.52 2.14 -4.44
C GLN A 72 3.98 3.10 -3.37
N SER A 73 3.38 4.22 -3.78
CA SER A 73 2.77 5.19 -2.87
C SER A 73 1.59 4.57 -2.10
N VAL A 74 0.71 3.86 -2.81
CA VAL A 74 -0.43 3.15 -2.20
C VAL A 74 0.05 2.07 -1.23
N ALA A 75 1.08 1.29 -1.59
CA ALA A 75 1.67 0.28 -0.71
C ALA A 75 2.19 0.88 0.59
N LYS A 76 2.96 1.98 0.51
CA LYS A 76 3.44 2.72 1.69
C LYS A 76 2.29 3.28 2.54
N GLY A 77 1.21 3.73 1.90
CA GLY A 77 0.01 4.18 2.58
C GLY A 77 -0.63 3.07 3.42
N PHE A 78 -0.73 1.86 2.87
CA PHE A 78 -1.22 0.70 3.61
C PHE A 78 -0.29 0.31 4.77
N GLU A 79 1.03 0.30 4.57
CA GLU A 79 2.00 0.02 5.63
C GLU A 79 1.92 1.02 6.79
N ALA A 80 1.75 2.32 6.49
CA ALA A 80 1.60 3.35 7.51
C ALA A 80 0.30 3.19 8.31
N VAL A 81 -0.80 2.83 7.65
CA VAL A 81 -2.08 2.54 8.31
C VAL A 81 -1.95 1.30 9.20
N ASP A 82 -1.33 0.24 8.71
CA ASP A 82 -1.11 -1.00 9.47
C ASP A 82 -0.27 -0.74 10.74
N ALA A 83 0.82 0.01 10.62
CA ALA A 83 1.65 0.42 11.75
C ALA A 83 0.85 1.24 12.78
N THR A 84 0.05 2.20 12.32
CA THR A 84 -0.80 3.04 13.18
C THR A 84 -1.86 2.19 13.90
N MET A 85 -2.43 1.20 13.23
CA MET A 85 -3.40 0.28 13.84
C MET A 85 -2.74 -0.63 14.87
N ALA A 86 -1.55 -1.17 14.57
CA ALA A 86 -0.79 -2.00 15.51
C ALA A 86 -0.43 -1.23 16.79
N GLU A 87 -0.03 0.04 16.66
CA GLU A 87 0.22 0.94 17.79
C GLU A 87 -1.04 1.17 18.63
N LYS A 88 -2.17 1.49 17.97
CA LYS A 88 -3.47 1.72 18.63
C LYS A 88 -4.04 0.46 19.30
N MET A 89 -3.74 -0.72 18.76
CA MET A 89 -4.22 -2.01 19.28
C MET A 89 -3.32 -2.62 20.36
N GLY A 90 -2.16 -2.02 20.65
CA GLY A 90 -1.42 -2.23 21.89
C GLY A 90 -1.15 -3.69 22.26
N VAL A 91 -0.20 -4.35 21.57
CA VAL A 91 0.56 -5.47 22.16
C VAL A 91 1.53 -4.89 23.20
N GLY A 92 0.99 -4.30 24.27
CA GLY A 92 1.81 -3.66 25.30
C GLY A 92 1.10 -3.26 26.59
N THR A 93 -0.21 -2.97 26.59
CA THR A 93 -0.84 -2.33 27.77
C THR A 93 -1.76 -3.23 28.59
N VAL A 94 -2.11 -4.44 28.11
CA VAL A 94 -2.88 -5.39 28.93
C VAL A 94 -2.03 -6.12 29.98
N ALA A 95 -0.71 -6.26 29.79
CA ALA A 95 0.14 -6.93 30.78
C ALA A 95 0.44 -6.06 32.01
N GLU A 96 0.67 -4.75 31.82
CA GLU A 96 0.93 -3.80 32.91
C GLU A 96 -0.32 -3.42 33.70
N ALA A 97 -1.49 -3.38 33.06
CA ALA A 97 -2.75 -3.07 33.74
C ALA A 97 -3.21 -4.18 34.71
N ILE A 98 -2.79 -5.44 34.48
CA ILE A 98 -3.18 -6.58 35.34
C ILE A 98 -2.17 -6.76 36.50
N SER A 99 -0.94 -6.25 36.38
CA SER A 99 0.08 -6.36 37.43
C SER A 99 -0.04 -5.31 38.55
N SER A 100 -0.74 -4.19 38.33
CA SER A 100 -0.93 -3.14 39.37
C SER A 100 -2.21 -3.30 40.19
N ALA A 101 -3.10 -4.23 39.80
CA ALA A 101 -4.30 -4.57 40.55
C ALA A 101 -3.95 -5.52 41.71
N THR A 102 -3.14 -5.06 42.67
CA THR A 102 -3.11 -5.68 43.99
C THR A 102 -4.49 -5.48 44.61
N VAL A 103 -5.26 -6.56 44.70
CA VAL A 103 -6.51 -6.61 45.46
C VAL A 103 -6.18 -6.33 46.92
N THR A 104 -6.39 -5.10 47.37
CA THR A 104 -6.45 -4.80 48.80
C THR A 104 -7.68 -5.51 49.35
N PRO A 105 -7.57 -6.36 50.39
CA PRO A 105 -8.73 -7.03 50.96
C PRO A 105 -9.74 -5.98 51.45
N GLN A 106 -10.94 -5.94 50.86
CA GLN A 106 -12.05 -5.18 51.43
C GLN A 106 -12.47 -5.83 52.75
N THR A 107 -12.60 -5.01 53.79
CA THR A 107 -13.27 -5.37 55.05
C THR A 107 -14.69 -5.93 54.77
N PRO A 108 -15.15 -6.94 55.53
CA PRO A 108 -16.45 -7.58 55.28
C PRO A 108 -17.61 -6.59 55.35
N ILE A 109 -18.48 -6.62 54.34
CA ILE A 109 -19.73 -5.86 54.27
C ILE A 109 -20.77 -6.56 55.16
N PRO A 110 -21.46 -5.88 56.10
CA PRO A 110 -22.50 -6.51 56.90
C PRO A 110 -23.72 -6.85 56.03
N ALA A 111 -24.19 -8.09 56.16
CA ALA A 111 -25.32 -8.62 55.40
C ALA A 111 -26.65 -8.06 55.92
N THR A 112 -27.31 -7.20 55.14
CA THR A 112 -28.79 -7.10 55.10
C THR A 112 -29.24 -6.28 53.89
N SER A 113 -29.82 -6.96 52.89
CA SER A 113 -31.12 -6.64 52.26
C SER A 113 -31.18 -7.26 50.86
N THR A 114 -31.80 -8.44 50.77
CA THR A 114 -32.21 -9.06 49.51
C THR A 114 -33.43 -8.31 48.96
N THR A 115 -33.25 -7.48 47.94
CA THR A 115 -34.39 -7.02 47.13
C THR A 115 -34.54 -7.96 45.95
N THR A 116 -35.39 -8.97 46.12
CA THR A 116 -35.88 -9.81 45.03
C THR A 116 -36.66 -8.94 44.05
N PHE A 117 -36.19 -8.88 42.80
CA PHE A 117 -36.90 -8.23 41.70
C PHE A 117 -38.13 -9.08 41.32
N ASP A 118 -39.34 -8.56 41.53
CA ASP A 118 -40.59 -9.18 41.07
C ASP A 118 -41.07 -8.52 39.77
N PRO A 119 -41.01 -9.24 38.62
CA PRO A 119 -41.30 -8.68 37.31
C PRO A 119 -42.80 -8.44 37.02
N PHE A 120 -43.71 -8.72 37.97
CA PHE A 120 -45.16 -8.60 37.73
C PHE A 120 -45.84 -7.43 38.44
N THR A 121 -45.10 -6.47 38.99
CA THR A 121 -45.73 -5.24 39.51
C THR A 121 -46.02 -4.25 38.38
N PRO A 122 -47.29 -3.91 38.08
CA PRO A 122 -47.60 -2.90 37.06
C PRO A 122 -47.25 -1.52 37.62
N SER A 123 -46.46 -0.76 36.88
CA SER A 123 -46.23 0.66 37.13
C SER A 123 -47.50 1.44 36.80
N TYR A 124 -48.16 1.99 37.82
CA TYR A 124 -49.17 3.05 37.65
C TYR A 124 -48.51 4.40 37.36
#